data_AF-A0A7Y5J708-F1
#
_entry.id   AF-A0A7Y5J708-F1
#
_cell.length_a   1.000
_cell.length_b   1.000
_cell.length_c   1.000
_cell.angle_alpha   90.00
_cell.angle_beta   90.00
_cell.angle_gamma   90.00
#
_symmetry.space_group_name_H-M   'P 1'
#
loop_
_entity.id
_entity.type
_entity.pdbx_description
1 polymer ?
#
loop_
_entity_poly.entity_id
_entity_poly.type
_entity_poly.pdbx_seq_one_letter_code
_entity_poly.pdbx_strand_id
1 'polypeptide(L)'
;LNFKTNFDIRSDWSVETRTDIEGYEWLEKPKMRVVGVNLPIGFIADMILKNSKDKLTRSIDKLAKDNLDLRKMVEEAWKRFFDPVLVAPEYNTWLTLNPESIGMTPLSTLNNELVSTIVVESMPKVKIGDRPDAALFRTLPPLRYVEKAQEDFVVHLKADVSFREAERIAQTALVGESFSQGKRAVKIEDIKLYGQGNNLVVTTKLSGSYEGNVYLIGKPVYNLKTNKVDLDNLDFSLETKSFLVKSGAWILKSTLRKKLQENLDFLLDYNMKGIQDQLQQQLTHFALSSGAYLNGQLQQLNIENVYLTQDAIIVDLGLQGRVNVVVNGLN
;
A
#
# COMPACT_ATOMS: atom_id res chain seq x y z
N LEU A 1 -12.09 16.09 -41.14
CA LEU A 1 -10.66 16.38 -40.96
C LEU A 1 -10.08 15.26 -40.12
N ASN A 2 -8.97 14.70 -40.55
CA ASN A 2 -8.25 13.64 -39.83
C ASN A 2 -7.00 14.28 -39.24
N PHE A 3 -6.90 14.28 -37.92
CA PHE A 3 -5.78 14.85 -37.18
C PHE A 3 -4.90 13.72 -36.63
N LYS A 4 -3.60 13.98 -36.57
CA LYS A 4 -2.64 13.15 -35.85
C LYS A 4 -1.86 14.02 -34.89
N THR A 5 -1.89 13.67 -33.61
CA THR A 5 -1.16 14.38 -32.56
C THR A 5 -0.11 13.45 -31.99
N ASN A 6 1.14 13.88 -32.03
CA ASN A 6 2.23 13.22 -31.30
C ASN A 6 2.34 13.85 -29.92
N PHE A 7 2.52 13.03 -28.89
CA PHE A 7 2.67 13.43 -27.49
C PHE A 7 4.08 13.09 -27.01
N ASP A 8 4.69 14.02 -26.27
CA ASP A 8 5.95 13.82 -25.58
C ASP A 8 5.88 14.44 -24.17
N ILE A 9 6.70 13.93 -23.25
CA ILE A 9 6.78 14.47 -21.88
C ILE A 9 8.23 14.82 -21.60
N ARG A 10 8.46 16.10 -21.31
CA ARG A 10 9.80 16.61 -21.05
C ARG A 10 10.32 16.17 -19.68
N SER A 11 11.63 16.31 -19.50
CA SER A 11 12.30 16.02 -18.22
C SER A 11 11.75 16.83 -17.03
N ASP A 12 11.06 17.94 -17.28
CA ASP A 12 10.41 18.77 -16.26
C ASP A 12 8.92 18.46 -16.07
N TRP A 13 8.46 17.31 -16.60
CA TRP A 13 7.08 16.82 -16.55
C TRP A 13 6.06 17.63 -17.37
N SER A 14 6.53 18.58 -18.20
CA SER A 14 5.64 19.30 -19.11
C SER A 14 5.26 18.45 -20.33
N VAL A 15 3.99 18.51 -20.72
CA VAL A 15 3.47 17.84 -21.92
C VAL A 15 3.77 18.71 -23.14
N GLU A 16 4.34 18.09 -24.18
CA GLU A 16 4.53 18.68 -25.49
C GLU A 16 3.69 17.91 -26.52
N THR A 17 2.88 18.64 -27.29
CA THR A 17 2.07 18.07 -28.36
C THR A 17 2.47 18.68 -29.70
N ARG A 18 2.39 17.86 -30.75
CA ARG A 18 2.51 18.31 -32.12
C ARG A 18 1.41 17.70 -32.97
N THR A 19 0.46 18.52 -33.37
CA THR A 19 -0.67 18.10 -34.21
C THR A 19 -0.40 18.39 -35.68
N ASP A 20 -0.75 17.43 -36.53
CA ASP A 20 -0.77 17.57 -37.98
C ASP A 20 -2.14 17.15 -38.54
N ILE A 21 -2.45 17.62 -39.74
CA ILE A 21 -3.65 17.22 -40.51
C ILE A 21 -3.18 16.18 -41.53
N GLU A 22 -3.57 14.92 -41.32
CA GLU A 22 -3.26 13.82 -42.24
C GLU A 22 -4.11 13.87 -43.50
N GLY A 23 -5.34 14.40 -43.39
CA GLY A 23 -6.23 14.55 -44.54
C GLY A 23 -7.62 15.07 -44.18
N TYR A 24 -8.47 15.18 -45.19
CA TYR A 24 -9.89 15.47 -45.00
C TYR A 24 -10.69 14.90 -46.17
N GLU A 25 -11.95 14.57 -45.89
CA GLU A 25 -12.91 14.16 -46.89
C GLU A 25 -14.10 15.12 -46.87
N TRP A 26 -14.56 15.51 -48.05
CA TRP A 26 -15.78 16.28 -48.21
C TRP A 26 -16.99 15.36 -48.03
N LEU A 27 -17.73 15.50 -46.93
CA LEU A 27 -19.04 14.86 -46.76
C LEU A 27 -20.02 15.35 -47.83
N GLU A 28 -19.95 16.64 -48.15
CA GLU A 28 -20.59 17.25 -49.32
C GLU A 28 -19.60 18.23 -49.97
N LYS A 29 -19.38 18.10 -51.28
CA LYS A 29 -18.46 18.99 -52.00
C LYS A 29 -19.05 20.40 -52.07
N PRO A 30 -18.29 21.44 -51.72
CA PRO A 30 -18.82 22.80 -51.65
C PRO A 30 -19.14 23.31 -53.05
N LYS A 31 -20.36 23.83 -53.21
CA LYS A 31 -20.88 24.42 -54.45
C LYS A 31 -21.41 25.81 -54.16
N MET A 32 -21.12 26.75 -55.06
CA MET A 32 -21.68 28.10 -55.00
C MET A 32 -22.70 28.26 -56.12
N ARG A 33 -23.91 28.71 -55.78
CA ARG A 33 -24.96 28.99 -56.77
C ARG A 33 -24.87 30.45 -57.19
N VAL A 34 -24.55 30.69 -58.46
CA VAL A 34 -24.53 32.03 -59.07
C VAL A 34 -25.43 31.97 -60.29
N VAL A 35 -26.47 32.83 -60.33
CA VAL A 35 -27.47 32.97 -61.41
C VAL A 35 -27.53 31.78 -62.39
N GLY A 36 -28.31 30.76 -62.03
CA GLY A 36 -28.57 29.59 -62.90
C GLY A 36 -27.45 28.54 -62.99
N VAL A 37 -26.26 28.77 -62.44
CA VAL A 37 -25.10 27.87 -62.52
C VAL A 37 -24.60 27.46 -61.12
N ASN A 38 -24.24 26.19 -60.96
CA ASN A 38 -23.58 25.66 -59.77
C ASN A 38 -22.07 25.55 -60.03
N LEU A 39 -21.27 26.38 -59.38
CA LEU A 39 -19.81 26.37 -59.49
C LEU A 39 -19.20 25.48 -58.39
N PRO A 40 -18.37 24.47 -58.72
CA PRO A 40 -17.63 23.71 -57.73
C PRO A 40 -16.53 24.60 -57.14
N ILE A 41 -16.64 24.95 -55.86
CA ILE A 41 -15.70 25.84 -55.16
C ILE A 41 -14.73 25.07 -54.25
N GLY A 42 -14.56 23.76 -54.50
CA GLY A 42 -13.66 22.88 -53.74
C GLY A 42 -12.25 23.47 -53.60
N PHE A 43 -11.67 23.97 -54.70
CA PHE A 43 -10.32 24.55 -54.71
C PHE A 43 -10.14 25.76 -53.77
N ILE A 44 -11.17 26.59 -53.60
CA ILE A 44 -11.14 27.74 -52.67
C ILE A 44 -11.17 27.23 -51.24
N ALA A 45 -12.05 26.27 -50.97
CA ALA A 45 -12.17 25.66 -49.65
C ALA A 45 -10.88 24.90 -49.26
N ASP A 46 -10.26 24.18 -50.19
CA ASP A 46 -8.97 23.51 -50.03
C ASP A 46 -7.85 24.51 -49.72
N MET A 47 -7.82 25.67 -50.40
CA MET A 47 -6.86 26.74 -50.14
C MET A 47 -7.05 27.37 -48.75
N ILE A 48 -8.30 27.60 -48.34
CA ILE A 48 -8.62 28.12 -47.00
C ILE A 48 -8.18 27.11 -45.93
N LEU A 49 -8.46 25.83 -46.10
CA LEU A 49 -8.01 24.76 -45.20
C LEU A 49 -6.49 24.70 -45.11
N LYS A 50 -5.79 24.76 -46.25
CA LYS A 50 -4.32 24.78 -46.31
C LYS A 50 -3.73 25.98 -45.57
N ASN A 51 -4.29 27.17 -45.76
CA ASN A 51 -3.83 28.40 -45.11
C ASN A 51 -4.20 28.46 -43.62
N SER A 52 -5.24 27.73 -43.21
CA SER A 52 -5.69 27.67 -41.81
C SER A 52 -5.04 26.53 -41.03
N LYS A 53 -4.32 25.61 -41.70
CA LYS A 53 -3.71 24.41 -41.11
C LYS A 53 -2.86 24.71 -39.88
N ASP A 54 -1.92 25.66 -39.99
CA ASP A 54 -1.02 26.00 -38.89
C ASP A 54 -1.77 26.61 -37.70
N LYS A 55 -2.81 27.40 -37.96
CA LYS A 55 -3.63 28.00 -36.91
C LYS A 55 -4.44 26.92 -36.19
N LEU A 56 -5.07 26.00 -36.93
CA LEU A 56 -5.88 24.91 -36.38
C LEU A 56 -5.03 23.95 -35.54
N THR A 57 -3.90 23.49 -36.08
CA THR A 57 -2.99 22.58 -35.38
C THR A 57 -2.42 23.19 -34.10
N ARG A 58 -1.95 24.45 -34.15
CA ARG A 58 -1.49 25.18 -32.95
C ARG A 58 -2.59 25.40 -31.92
N SER A 59 -3.83 25.63 -32.35
CA SER A 59 -4.97 25.74 -31.44
C SER A 59 -5.26 24.41 -30.72
N ILE A 60 -5.15 23.27 -31.42
CA ILE A 60 -5.28 21.95 -30.80
C ILE A 60 -4.14 21.70 -29.81
N ASP A 61 -2.89 21.99 -30.20
CA ASP A 61 -1.73 21.81 -29.32
C ASP A 61 -1.83 22.70 -28.07
N LYS A 62 -2.31 23.94 -28.22
CA LYS A 62 -2.57 24.85 -27.11
C LYS A 62 -3.68 24.33 -26.18
N LEU A 63 -4.78 23.81 -26.73
CA LEU A 63 -5.85 23.23 -25.91
C LEU A 63 -5.35 22.03 -25.12
N ALA A 64 -4.53 21.17 -25.70
CA ALA A 64 -3.93 20.05 -24.99
C ALA A 64 -3.06 20.55 -23.81
N LYS A 65 -2.21 21.56 -24.05
CA LYS A 65 -1.35 22.15 -23.02
C LYS A 65 -2.14 22.85 -21.90
N ASP A 66 -3.19 23.60 -22.25
CA ASP A 66 -3.96 24.39 -21.29
C ASP A 66 -4.87 23.51 -20.40
N ASN A 67 -5.27 22.32 -20.86
CA ASN A 67 -6.17 21.42 -20.13
C ASN A 67 -5.45 20.26 -19.42
N LEU A 68 -4.20 19.94 -19.78
CA LEU A 68 -3.43 18.84 -19.17
C LEU A 68 -2.16 19.36 -18.48
N ASP A 69 -2.31 19.76 -17.20
CA ASP A 69 -1.17 20.14 -16.35
C ASP A 69 -0.58 18.92 -15.63
N LEU A 70 0.07 18.05 -16.42
CA LEU A 70 0.70 16.82 -15.90
C LEU A 70 1.71 17.12 -14.80
N ARG A 71 2.52 18.17 -14.96
CA ARG A 71 3.52 18.57 -13.98
C ARG A 71 2.88 18.83 -12.62
N LYS A 72 1.82 19.63 -12.57
CA LYS A 72 1.10 19.90 -11.33
C LYS A 72 0.50 18.64 -10.72
N MET A 73 -0.11 17.77 -11.54
CA MET A 73 -0.66 16.50 -11.07
C MET A 73 0.41 15.62 -10.41
N VAL A 74 1.57 15.48 -11.06
CA VAL A 74 2.69 14.68 -10.54
C VAL A 74 3.32 15.33 -9.31
N GLU A 75 3.46 16.66 -9.27
CA GLU A 75 3.97 17.38 -8.09
C GLU A 75 3.03 17.25 -6.87
N GLU A 76 1.72 17.29 -7.08
CA GLU A 76 0.71 17.07 -6.03
C GLU A 76 0.74 15.62 -5.52
N ALA A 77 0.76 14.64 -6.42
CA ALA A 77 0.86 13.23 -6.06
C ALA A 77 2.18 12.91 -5.34
N TRP A 78 3.30 13.48 -5.81
CA TRP A 78 4.62 13.30 -5.21
C TRP A 78 4.68 13.82 -3.78
N LYS A 79 4.08 14.99 -3.50
CA LYS A 79 3.98 15.54 -2.14
C LYS A 79 3.25 14.58 -1.20
N ARG A 80 2.14 13.99 -1.64
CA ARG A 80 1.32 13.07 -0.83
C ARG A 80 2.08 11.80 -0.43
N PHE A 81 3.06 11.35 -1.21
CA PHE A 81 3.87 10.17 -0.84
C PHE A 81 4.74 10.37 0.42
N PHE A 82 4.95 11.61 0.87
CA PHE A 82 5.67 11.91 2.11
C PHE A 82 4.76 11.96 3.34
N ASP A 83 3.43 12.00 3.14
CA ASP A 83 2.46 12.06 4.23
C ASP A 83 2.21 10.67 4.83
N PRO A 84 2.24 10.53 6.16
CA PRO A 84 1.79 9.30 6.81
C PRO A 84 0.31 9.03 6.56
N VAL A 85 -0.01 7.82 6.10
CA VAL A 85 -1.37 7.35 5.86
C VAL A 85 -1.80 6.44 7.00
N LEU A 86 -2.94 6.72 7.63
CA LEU A 86 -3.54 5.84 8.63
C LEU A 86 -4.20 4.66 7.90
N VAL A 87 -3.62 3.47 8.02
CA VAL A 87 -4.06 2.26 7.29
C VAL A 87 -4.91 1.32 8.15
N ALA A 88 -4.75 1.34 9.47
CA ALA A 88 -5.61 0.63 10.41
C ALA A 88 -5.93 1.51 11.63
N PRO A 89 -7.04 2.27 11.62
CA PRO A 89 -7.41 3.19 12.70
C PRO A 89 -7.54 2.54 14.08
N GLU A 90 -8.11 1.34 14.15
CA GLU A 90 -8.32 0.57 15.38
C GLU A 90 -7.03 0.22 16.12
N TYR A 91 -5.91 0.16 15.38
CA TYR A 91 -4.58 -0.13 15.90
C TYR A 91 -3.65 1.09 15.85
N ASN A 92 -4.15 2.26 15.44
CA ASN A 92 -3.33 3.43 15.14
C ASN A 92 -2.12 3.09 14.25
N THR A 93 -2.34 2.32 13.18
CA THR A 93 -1.27 1.87 12.28
C THR A 93 -1.07 2.85 11.13
N TRP A 94 0.14 3.37 11.01
CA TRP A 94 0.54 4.36 10.02
C TRP A 94 1.51 3.75 9.01
N LEU A 95 1.23 3.98 7.72
CA LEU A 95 2.13 3.68 6.61
C LEU A 95 2.82 4.97 6.17
N THR A 96 4.13 4.90 5.97
CA THR A 96 4.91 5.94 5.30
C THR A 96 5.55 5.31 4.08
N LEU A 97 5.48 5.96 2.90
CA LEU A 97 6.02 5.40 1.66
C LEU A 97 7.47 5.79 1.44
N ASN A 98 7.84 7.05 1.74
CA ASN A 98 9.20 7.57 1.60
C ASN A 98 9.79 7.28 0.19
N PRO A 99 9.29 7.97 -0.85
CA PRO A 99 9.64 7.67 -2.24
C PRO A 99 11.06 8.18 -2.58
N GLU A 100 11.83 7.37 -3.30
CA GLU A 100 13.22 7.66 -3.67
C GLU A 100 13.34 8.13 -5.12
N SER A 101 12.57 7.53 -6.02
CA SER A 101 12.60 7.84 -7.45
C SER A 101 11.20 7.75 -8.07
N ILE A 102 11.01 8.45 -9.19
CA ILE A 102 9.82 8.35 -10.02
C ILE A 102 10.23 8.43 -11.49
N GLY A 103 9.58 7.63 -12.33
CA GLY A 103 9.78 7.59 -13.77
C GLY A 103 8.55 7.06 -14.47
N MET A 104 8.64 6.87 -15.79
CA MET A 104 7.55 6.27 -16.55
C MET A 104 8.04 5.51 -17.77
N THR A 105 7.23 4.59 -18.29
CA THR A 105 7.50 3.98 -19.60
C THR A 105 7.22 4.98 -20.73
N PRO A 106 7.78 4.82 -21.93
CA PRO A 106 7.37 5.63 -23.07
C PRO A 106 5.85 5.58 -23.29
N LEU A 107 5.26 6.70 -23.71
CA LEU A 107 3.85 6.75 -24.07
C LEU A 107 3.58 5.79 -25.23
N SER A 108 2.50 5.04 -25.13
CA SER A 108 2.01 4.15 -26.18
C SER A 108 0.51 4.38 -26.39
N THR A 109 -0.02 3.90 -27.52
CA THR A 109 -1.45 3.96 -27.80
C THR A 109 -2.04 2.56 -27.73
N LEU A 110 -3.06 2.38 -26.90
CA LEU A 110 -3.82 1.14 -26.78
C LEU A 110 -5.31 1.49 -26.81
N ASN A 111 -6.09 0.89 -27.71
CA ASN A 111 -7.53 1.13 -27.83
C ASN A 111 -7.93 2.62 -27.90
N ASN A 112 -7.19 3.42 -28.66
CA ASN A 112 -7.36 4.88 -28.78
C ASN A 112 -7.11 5.68 -27.49
N GLU A 113 -6.51 5.08 -26.47
CA GLU A 113 -6.06 5.73 -25.24
C GLU A 113 -4.54 5.85 -25.22
N LEU A 114 -4.03 6.93 -24.61
CA LEU A 114 -2.61 7.05 -24.29
C LEU A 114 -2.33 6.30 -22.99
N VAL A 115 -1.42 5.33 -23.05
CA VAL A 115 -1.06 4.48 -21.92
C VAL A 115 0.43 4.57 -21.64
N SER A 116 0.75 4.69 -20.35
CA SER A 116 2.10 4.59 -19.80
C SER A 116 2.02 4.04 -18.39
N THR A 117 3.06 3.35 -17.96
CA THR A 117 3.22 2.91 -16.57
C THR A 117 4.08 3.90 -15.82
N ILE A 118 3.61 4.40 -14.68
CA ILE A 118 4.41 5.18 -13.73
C ILE A 118 5.17 4.21 -12.84
N VAL A 119 6.46 4.42 -12.66
CA VAL A 119 7.33 3.63 -11.79
C VAL A 119 7.75 4.51 -10.62
N VAL A 120 7.48 4.07 -9.39
CA VAL A 120 7.92 4.73 -8.17
C VAL A 120 8.72 3.73 -7.34
N GLU A 121 9.96 4.07 -7.01
CA GLU A 121 10.75 3.30 -6.05
C GLU A 121 10.64 3.99 -4.69
N SER A 122 10.41 3.22 -3.63
CA SER A 122 10.15 3.75 -2.29
C SER A 122 10.65 2.81 -1.20
N MET A 123 10.88 3.36 -0.01
CA MET A 123 11.25 2.60 1.18
C MET A 123 10.14 2.68 2.24
N PRO A 124 9.07 1.91 2.08
CA PRO A 124 7.92 2.03 2.94
C PRO A 124 8.19 1.47 4.34
N LYS A 125 7.56 2.08 5.34
CA LYS A 125 7.62 1.66 6.75
C LYS A 125 6.25 1.72 7.38
N VAL A 126 5.96 0.74 8.25
CA VAL A 126 4.75 0.68 9.05
C VAL A 126 5.10 0.95 10.51
N LYS A 127 4.35 1.84 11.15
CA LYS A 127 4.48 2.15 12.57
C LYS A 127 3.13 2.02 13.26
N ILE A 128 3.09 1.26 14.35
CA ILE A 128 1.91 1.09 15.20
C ILE A 128 1.99 2.07 16.37
N GLY A 129 0.90 2.80 16.65
CA GLY A 129 0.80 3.77 17.75
C GLY A 129 0.86 5.22 17.27
N ASP A 130 1.76 6.01 17.85
CA ASP A 130 1.80 7.45 17.58
C ASP A 130 2.11 7.75 16.11
N ARG A 131 1.37 8.71 15.54
CA ARG A 131 1.57 9.20 14.18
C ARG A 131 3.06 9.52 13.95
N PRO A 132 3.72 8.91 12.97
CA PRO A 132 5.09 9.25 12.65
C PRO A 132 5.16 10.67 12.08
N ASP A 133 6.28 11.34 12.28
CA ASP A 133 6.55 12.60 11.60
C ASP A 133 6.58 12.38 10.09
N ALA A 134 6.17 13.38 9.32
CA ALA A 134 6.29 13.33 7.87
C ALA A 134 7.75 13.15 7.46
N ALA A 135 7.99 12.35 6.43
CA ALA A 135 9.33 12.20 5.88
C ALA A 135 9.82 13.56 5.35
N LEU A 136 11.13 13.80 5.43
CA LEU A 136 11.72 15.02 4.88
C LEU A 136 11.38 15.13 3.39
N PHE A 137 10.64 16.19 3.04
CA PHE A 137 10.20 16.43 1.68
C PHE A 137 11.40 16.57 0.74
N ARG A 138 11.34 15.84 -0.38
CA ARG A 138 12.27 15.99 -1.51
C ARG A 138 11.49 16.55 -2.70
N THR A 139 12.07 17.52 -3.41
CA THR A 139 11.47 18.04 -4.63
C THR A 139 11.31 16.94 -5.67
N LEU A 140 10.29 17.06 -6.53
CA LEU A 140 10.03 16.13 -7.62
C LEU A 140 11.30 16.01 -8.50
N PRO A 141 11.88 14.80 -8.66
CA PRO A 141 13.01 14.61 -9.55
C PRO A 141 12.60 14.80 -11.02
N PRO A 142 13.56 15.10 -11.92
CA PRO A 142 13.27 15.16 -13.34
C PRO A 142 12.79 13.80 -13.86
N LEU A 143 11.87 13.82 -14.83
CA LEU A 143 11.34 12.61 -15.44
C LEU A 143 12.46 11.76 -16.04
N ARG A 144 12.41 10.47 -15.78
CA ARG A 144 13.24 9.43 -16.40
C ARG A 144 12.36 8.38 -17.06
N TYR A 145 12.73 8.00 -18.28
CA TYR A 145 12.07 6.88 -18.97
C TYR A 145 12.64 5.55 -18.51
N VAL A 146 11.76 4.59 -18.25
CA VAL A 146 12.08 3.20 -17.94
C VAL A 146 11.62 2.35 -19.11
N GLU A 147 12.48 1.50 -19.67
CA GLU A 147 12.14 0.74 -20.89
C GLU A 147 10.95 -0.21 -20.69
N LYS A 148 10.87 -0.84 -19.51
CA LYS A 148 9.82 -1.77 -19.13
C LYS A 148 9.51 -1.62 -17.66
N ALA A 149 8.22 -1.68 -17.33
CA ALA A 149 7.73 -1.74 -15.97
C ALA A 149 6.90 -3.01 -15.80
N GLN A 150 6.88 -3.54 -14.58
CA GLN A 150 5.90 -4.58 -14.22
C GLN A 150 4.52 -3.93 -14.05
N GLU A 151 3.46 -4.64 -14.41
CA GLU A 151 2.08 -4.18 -14.19
C GLU A 151 1.66 -4.29 -12.72
N ASP A 152 2.31 -5.20 -11.98
CA ASP A 152 2.08 -5.41 -10.57
C ASP A 152 3.01 -4.53 -9.73
N PHE A 153 2.52 -4.09 -8.57
CA PHE A 153 3.39 -3.59 -7.51
C PHE A 153 3.75 -4.75 -6.57
N VAL A 154 4.98 -4.70 -6.06
CA VAL A 154 5.45 -5.52 -4.94
C VAL A 154 5.99 -4.59 -3.88
N VAL A 155 5.51 -4.75 -2.65
CA VAL A 155 5.93 -3.93 -1.51
C VAL A 155 6.29 -4.85 -0.36
N HIS A 156 7.52 -4.68 0.15
CA HIS A 156 7.98 -5.32 1.37
C HIS A 156 7.89 -4.30 2.52
N LEU A 157 7.10 -4.62 3.54
CA LEU A 157 6.92 -3.79 4.73
C LEU A 157 7.60 -4.44 5.92
N LYS A 158 8.09 -3.60 6.82
CA LYS A 158 8.45 -4.01 8.18
C LYS A 158 7.50 -3.35 9.15
N ALA A 159 6.86 -4.16 9.97
CA ALA A 159 6.01 -3.70 11.07
C ALA A 159 6.71 -3.96 12.40
N ASP A 160 6.90 -2.89 13.16
CA ASP A 160 7.54 -2.92 14.48
C ASP A 160 6.46 -2.96 15.57
N VAL A 161 6.30 -4.10 16.24
CA VAL A 161 5.40 -4.25 17.38
C VAL A 161 6.22 -4.16 18.67
N SER A 162 6.20 -2.98 19.30
CA SER A 162 6.90 -2.79 20.58
C SER A 162 6.39 -3.77 21.64
N PHE A 163 7.27 -4.20 22.56
CA PHE A 163 6.84 -5.10 23.65
C PHE A 163 5.73 -4.51 24.52
N ARG A 164 5.71 -3.18 24.69
CA ARG A 164 4.63 -2.47 25.39
C ARG A 164 3.27 -2.71 24.72
N GLU A 165 3.21 -2.65 23.40
CA GLU A 165 1.97 -2.84 22.66
C GLU A 165 1.56 -4.31 22.64
N ALA A 166 2.52 -5.22 22.43
CA ALA A 166 2.28 -6.66 22.55
C ALA A 166 1.74 -7.03 23.94
N GLU A 167 2.29 -6.43 25.01
CA GLU A 167 1.85 -6.64 26.39
C GLU A 167 0.41 -6.14 26.57
N ARG A 168 0.08 -4.93 26.11
CA ARG A 168 -1.27 -4.37 26.18
C ARG A 168 -2.30 -5.28 25.52
N ILE A 169 -1.96 -5.80 24.34
CA ILE A 169 -2.83 -6.71 23.58
C ILE A 169 -3.01 -8.03 24.36
N ALA A 170 -1.92 -8.63 24.84
CA ALA A 170 -1.98 -9.87 25.61
C ALA A 170 -2.77 -9.72 26.92
N GLN A 171 -2.58 -8.61 27.63
CA GLN A 171 -3.34 -8.30 28.85
C GLN A 171 -4.83 -8.20 28.57
N THR A 172 -5.22 -7.49 27.51
CA THR A 172 -6.62 -7.34 27.09
C THR A 172 -7.29 -8.69 26.80
N ALA A 173 -6.54 -9.64 26.22
CA ALA A 173 -7.07 -10.92 25.80
C ALA A 173 -7.12 -12.00 26.91
N LEU A 174 -6.24 -11.92 27.91
CA LEU A 174 -5.98 -13.05 28.83
C LEU A 174 -6.14 -12.71 30.32
N VAL A 175 -6.03 -11.45 30.73
CA VAL A 175 -6.22 -11.09 32.14
C VAL A 175 -7.68 -11.29 32.53
N GLY A 176 -7.92 -12.01 33.64
CA GLY A 176 -9.26 -12.40 34.07
C GLY A 176 -9.65 -13.83 33.69
N GLU A 177 -9.02 -14.39 32.64
CA GLU A 177 -9.29 -15.76 32.20
C GLU A 177 -8.89 -16.78 33.26
N SER A 178 -9.72 -17.81 33.42
CA SER A 178 -9.54 -18.89 34.39
C SER A 178 -9.41 -20.24 33.71
N PHE A 179 -8.47 -21.05 34.17
CA PHE A 179 -8.15 -22.36 33.60
C PHE A 179 -8.26 -23.45 34.66
N SER A 180 -8.94 -24.55 34.35
CA SER A 180 -9.16 -25.65 35.30
C SER A 180 -8.74 -27.02 34.75
N GLN A 181 -8.23 -27.88 35.64
CA GLN A 181 -8.06 -29.32 35.45
C GLN A 181 -8.53 -30.08 36.68
N GLY A 182 -9.53 -30.94 36.52
CA GLY A 182 -10.09 -31.68 37.65
C GLY A 182 -10.55 -30.72 38.76
N LYS A 183 -9.94 -30.81 39.94
CA LYS A 183 -10.27 -29.97 41.11
C LYS A 183 -9.42 -28.69 41.22
N ARG A 184 -8.45 -28.49 40.34
CA ARG A 184 -7.55 -27.33 40.38
C ARG A 184 -7.98 -26.30 39.35
N ALA A 185 -7.94 -25.03 39.73
CA ALA A 185 -8.20 -23.89 38.87
C ALA A 185 -7.26 -22.74 39.19
N VAL A 186 -6.79 -22.03 38.18
CA VAL A 186 -6.01 -20.80 38.33
C VAL A 186 -6.58 -19.71 37.47
N LYS A 187 -6.38 -18.45 37.87
CA LYS A 187 -6.79 -17.27 37.13
C LYS A 187 -5.56 -16.42 36.80
N ILE A 188 -5.54 -15.85 35.60
CA ILE A 188 -4.53 -14.87 35.21
C ILE A 188 -4.89 -13.51 35.79
N GLU A 189 -4.00 -12.96 36.60
CA GLU A 189 -4.15 -11.62 37.19
C GLU A 189 -3.29 -10.57 36.49
N ASP A 190 -2.17 -10.98 35.88
CA ASP A 190 -1.27 -10.06 35.16
C ASP A 190 -0.45 -10.82 34.11
N ILE A 191 -0.06 -10.13 33.04
CA ILE A 191 0.86 -10.61 32.00
C ILE A 191 1.86 -9.52 31.68
N LYS A 192 3.14 -9.90 31.61
CA LYS A 192 4.23 -9.05 31.13
C LYS A 192 5.02 -9.72 30.03
N LEU A 193 5.44 -8.93 29.04
CA LEU A 193 6.19 -9.39 27.88
C LEU A 193 7.47 -8.60 27.70
N TYR A 194 8.58 -9.30 27.47
CA TYR A 194 9.85 -8.67 27.10
C TYR A 194 10.74 -9.62 26.30
N GLY A 195 11.66 -9.05 25.53
CA GLY A 195 12.68 -9.79 24.79
C GLY A 195 13.89 -10.11 25.66
N GLN A 196 14.42 -11.33 25.51
CA GLN A 196 15.69 -11.76 26.08
C GLN A 196 16.50 -12.50 25.00
N GLY A 197 17.39 -11.77 24.33
CA GLY A 197 18.09 -12.29 23.15
C GLY A 197 17.09 -12.65 22.04
N ASN A 198 17.07 -13.91 21.62
CA ASN A 198 16.14 -14.41 20.61
C ASN A 198 14.85 -15.01 21.21
N ASN A 199 14.66 -14.89 22.53
CA ASN A 199 13.50 -15.45 23.21
C ASN A 199 12.53 -14.35 23.64
N LEU A 200 11.25 -14.65 23.54
CA LEU A 200 10.19 -13.92 24.21
C LEU A 200 10.02 -14.50 25.61
N VAL A 201 10.06 -13.64 26.62
CA VAL A 201 9.75 -14.01 28.00
C VAL A 201 8.36 -13.51 28.34
N VAL A 202 7.51 -14.44 28.78
CA VAL A 202 6.15 -14.18 29.25
C VAL A 202 6.12 -14.42 30.75
N THR A 203 5.87 -13.37 31.52
CA THR A 203 5.64 -13.48 32.97
C THR A 203 4.16 -13.37 33.24
N THR A 204 3.59 -14.38 33.92
CA THR A 204 2.17 -14.41 34.25
C THR A 204 1.98 -14.49 35.76
N LYS A 205 1.23 -13.55 36.34
CA LYS A 205 0.81 -13.64 37.74
C LYS A 205 -0.48 -14.43 37.84
N LEU A 206 -0.52 -15.37 38.76
CA LEU A 206 -1.64 -16.30 38.92
C LEU A 206 -2.20 -16.26 40.33
N SER A 207 -3.50 -16.55 40.43
CA SER A 207 -4.24 -16.77 41.68
C SER A 207 -5.04 -18.09 41.62
N GLY A 208 -5.55 -18.55 42.77
CA GLY A 208 -6.39 -19.76 42.88
C GLY A 208 -5.63 -20.95 43.46
N SER A 209 -5.63 -22.08 42.75
CA SER A 209 -4.92 -23.31 43.18
C SER A 209 -3.39 -23.15 43.19
N TYR A 210 -2.88 -22.08 42.59
CA TYR A 210 -1.51 -21.64 42.63
C TYR A 210 -1.52 -20.12 42.74
N GLU A 211 -0.72 -19.58 43.65
CA GLU A 211 -0.53 -18.14 43.81
C GLU A 211 0.95 -17.82 43.59
N GLY A 212 1.23 -16.97 42.61
CA GLY A 212 2.59 -16.55 42.29
C GLY A 212 2.82 -16.28 40.82
N ASN A 213 4.09 -16.03 40.48
CA ASN A 213 4.51 -15.79 39.10
C ASN A 213 4.91 -17.10 38.41
N VAL A 214 4.62 -17.16 37.12
CA VAL A 214 5.08 -18.20 36.21
C VAL A 214 5.83 -17.52 35.07
N TYR A 215 7.01 -18.05 34.76
CA TYR A 215 7.86 -17.54 33.69
C TYR A 215 7.93 -18.57 32.57
N LEU A 216 7.49 -18.16 31.39
CA LEU A 216 7.59 -18.92 30.16
C LEU A 216 8.58 -18.25 29.23
N ILE A 217 9.41 -19.07 28.59
CA ILE A 217 10.40 -18.61 27.62
C ILE A 217 10.19 -19.43 26.35
N GLY A 218 10.07 -18.75 25.22
CA GLY A 218 9.91 -19.38 23.92
C GLY A 218 10.48 -18.52 22.80
N LYS A 219 10.84 -19.14 21.70
CA LYS A 219 11.31 -18.43 20.51
C LYS A 219 10.14 -18.26 19.54
N PRO A 220 9.73 -17.05 19.17
CA PRO A 220 8.75 -16.89 18.10
C PRO A 220 9.37 -17.34 16.78
N VAL A 221 8.67 -18.21 16.07
CA VAL A 221 9.07 -18.75 14.77
C VAL A 221 7.87 -18.66 13.85
N TYR A 222 8.04 -17.99 12.71
CA TYR A 222 7.01 -17.99 11.68
C TYR A 222 7.03 -19.30 10.89
N ASN A 223 5.86 -19.91 10.77
CA ASN A 223 5.66 -21.14 10.03
C ASN A 223 4.98 -20.85 8.69
N LEU A 224 5.77 -20.86 7.62
CA LEU A 224 5.32 -20.61 6.25
C LEU A 224 4.20 -21.55 5.77
N LYS A 225 4.11 -22.77 6.31
CA LYS A 225 3.10 -23.74 5.89
C LYS A 225 1.74 -23.48 6.51
N THR A 226 1.73 -23.01 7.76
CA THR A 226 0.50 -22.75 8.51
C THR A 226 0.13 -21.27 8.52
N ASN A 227 1.01 -20.39 8.05
CA ASN A 227 0.91 -18.93 8.12
C ASN A 227 0.75 -18.41 9.56
N LYS A 228 1.43 -19.04 10.52
CA LYS A 228 1.29 -18.76 11.96
C LYS A 228 2.62 -18.45 12.62
N VAL A 229 2.58 -17.61 13.66
CA VAL A 229 3.73 -17.41 14.55
C VAL A 229 3.62 -18.38 15.70
N ASP A 230 4.45 -19.41 15.69
CA ASP A 230 4.54 -20.39 16.76
C ASP A 230 5.54 -19.93 17.83
N LEU A 231 5.24 -20.18 19.11
CA LEU A 231 6.25 -20.10 20.17
C LEU A 231 6.96 -21.46 20.29
N ASP A 232 8.07 -21.60 19.58
CA ASP A 232 8.89 -22.80 19.61
C ASP A 232 9.58 -22.95 20.97
N ASN A 233 9.64 -24.19 21.43
CA ASN A 233 10.21 -24.58 22.72
C ASN A 233 9.69 -23.79 23.93
N LEU A 234 8.43 -23.36 23.90
CA LEU A 234 7.81 -22.69 25.05
C LEU A 234 7.91 -23.59 26.30
N ASP A 235 8.76 -23.22 27.23
CA ASP A 235 9.03 -23.98 28.46
C ASP A 235 9.09 -23.06 29.68
N PHE A 236 8.89 -23.66 30.84
CA PHE A 236 9.07 -22.96 32.10
C PHE A 236 10.54 -22.64 32.33
N SER A 237 10.81 -21.45 32.86
CA SER A 237 12.16 -21.12 33.33
C SER A 237 12.62 -22.07 34.44
N LEU A 238 13.94 -22.20 34.61
CA LEU A 238 14.55 -23.02 35.67
C LEU A 238 14.09 -22.59 37.08
N GLU A 239 13.85 -21.29 37.28
CA GLU A 239 13.37 -20.71 38.54
C GLU A 239 11.96 -21.19 38.90
N THR A 240 11.12 -21.47 37.90
CA THR A 240 9.75 -21.94 38.10
C THR A 240 9.67 -23.46 38.21
N LYS A 241 10.64 -24.20 37.64
CA LYS A 241 10.63 -25.68 37.59
C LYS A 241 10.64 -26.33 38.98
N SER A 242 11.30 -25.75 39.97
CA SER A 242 11.37 -26.31 41.34
C SER A 242 10.04 -26.24 42.10
N PHE A 243 9.17 -25.29 41.77
CA PHE A 243 7.89 -25.04 42.46
C PHE A 243 6.67 -25.67 41.74
N LEU A 244 6.76 -25.87 40.41
CA LEU A 244 5.69 -26.43 39.57
C LEU A 244 5.43 -27.93 39.77
N VAL A 245 6.44 -28.70 40.21
CA VAL A 245 6.35 -30.15 40.39
C VAL A 245 5.33 -30.53 41.48
N LYS A 246 5.03 -29.62 42.43
CA LYS A 246 4.15 -29.89 43.58
C LYS A 246 2.76 -29.25 43.49
N SER A 247 2.58 -28.22 42.67
CA SER A 247 1.39 -27.34 42.71
C SER A 247 0.31 -27.66 41.66
N GLY A 248 0.59 -28.53 40.68
CA GLY A 248 -0.39 -28.86 39.62
C GLY A 248 -0.48 -27.82 38.50
N ALA A 249 0.39 -26.81 38.51
CA ALA A 249 0.49 -25.77 37.49
C ALA A 249 1.07 -26.26 36.14
N TRP A 250 1.39 -27.55 36.00
CA TRP A 250 1.84 -28.13 34.72
C TRP A 250 0.76 -28.11 33.63
N ILE A 251 -0.54 -28.11 33.98
CA ILE A 251 -1.62 -27.91 32.98
C ILE A 251 -1.49 -26.55 32.29
N LEU A 252 -0.97 -25.53 33.00
CA LEU A 252 -0.83 -24.20 32.42
C LEU A 252 0.09 -24.24 31.22
N LYS A 253 1.12 -25.09 31.20
CA LYS A 253 2.02 -25.14 30.05
C LYS A 253 1.25 -25.41 28.75
N SER A 254 0.42 -26.46 28.70
CA SER A 254 -0.30 -26.81 27.48
C SER A 254 -1.46 -25.85 27.20
N THR A 255 -2.21 -25.46 28.23
CA THR A 255 -3.39 -24.60 28.06
C THR A 255 -2.99 -23.15 27.77
N LEU A 256 -2.03 -22.59 28.52
CA LEU A 256 -1.49 -21.25 28.28
C LEU A 256 -0.75 -21.20 26.95
N ARG A 257 0.05 -22.21 26.59
CA ARG A 257 0.62 -22.31 25.24
C ARG A 257 -0.47 -22.29 24.18
N LYS A 258 -1.49 -23.14 24.32
CA LYS A 258 -2.58 -23.24 23.34
C LYS A 258 -3.37 -21.93 23.25
N LYS A 259 -3.65 -21.26 24.37
CA LYS A 259 -4.39 -19.99 24.39
C LYS A 259 -3.57 -18.80 23.92
N LEU A 260 -2.28 -18.74 24.27
CA LEU A 260 -1.34 -17.78 23.69
C LEU A 260 -1.26 -17.98 22.18
N GLN A 261 -1.14 -19.23 21.74
CA GLN A 261 -1.14 -19.58 20.32
C GLN A 261 -2.46 -19.22 19.64
N GLU A 262 -3.62 -19.56 20.22
CA GLU A 262 -4.95 -19.21 19.69
C GLU A 262 -5.14 -17.69 19.59
N ASN A 263 -4.68 -16.93 20.58
CA ASN A 263 -4.78 -15.47 20.54
C ASN A 263 -3.78 -14.87 19.55
N LEU A 264 -2.55 -15.38 19.46
CA LEU A 264 -1.59 -14.97 18.45
C LEU A 264 -2.12 -15.28 17.04
N ASP A 265 -2.62 -16.50 16.82
CA ASP A 265 -3.24 -16.92 15.56
C ASP A 265 -4.45 -16.04 15.23
N PHE A 266 -5.33 -15.77 16.19
CA PHE A 266 -6.47 -14.88 15.98
C PHE A 266 -6.03 -13.46 15.62
N LEU A 267 -5.07 -12.89 16.37
CA LEU A 267 -4.53 -11.57 16.10
C LEU A 267 -3.76 -11.50 14.78
N LEU A 268 -3.27 -12.61 14.25
CA LEU A 268 -2.68 -12.64 12.92
C LEU A 268 -3.77 -12.82 11.86
N ASP A 269 -4.62 -13.84 11.96
CA ASP A 269 -5.62 -14.14 10.92
C ASP A 269 -6.74 -13.08 10.84
N TYR A 270 -7.32 -12.68 11.97
CA TYR A 270 -8.40 -11.68 12.02
C TYR A 270 -7.89 -10.31 11.57
N ASN A 271 -6.68 -9.93 12.01
CA ASN A 271 -6.12 -8.63 11.65
C ASN A 271 -5.58 -8.62 10.24
N MET A 272 -5.01 -9.71 9.71
CA MET A 272 -4.51 -9.72 8.33
C MET A 272 -5.64 -9.60 7.32
N LYS A 273 -6.79 -10.24 7.57
CA LYS A 273 -7.97 -10.02 6.73
C LYS A 273 -8.52 -8.60 6.88
N GLY A 274 -8.62 -8.08 8.10
CA GLY A 274 -9.03 -6.69 8.34
C GLY A 274 -8.11 -5.67 7.64
N ILE A 275 -6.80 -5.85 7.76
CA ILE A 275 -5.78 -5.03 7.10
C ILE A 275 -5.92 -5.14 5.59
N GLN A 276 -6.10 -6.36 5.04
CA GLN A 276 -6.30 -6.55 3.61
C GLN A 276 -7.55 -5.81 3.12
N ASP A 277 -8.67 -5.91 3.83
CA ASP A 277 -9.92 -5.23 3.48
C ASP A 277 -9.77 -3.70 3.57
N GLN A 278 -9.10 -3.19 4.60
CA GLN A 278 -8.83 -1.75 4.76
C GLN A 278 -7.88 -1.22 3.69
N LEU A 279 -6.79 -1.92 3.40
CA LEU A 279 -5.87 -1.55 2.32
C LEU A 279 -6.58 -1.57 0.97
N GLN A 280 -7.41 -2.58 0.71
CA GLN A 280 -8.21 -2.64 -0.51
C GLN A 280 -9.19 -1.46 -0.61
N GLN A 281 -9.84 -1.08 0.48
CA GLN A 281 -10.71 0.11 0.51
C GLN A 281 -9.90 1.38 0.21
N GLN A 282 -8.73 1.55 0.80
CA GLN A 282 -7.86 2.71 0.55
C GLN A 282 -7.30 2.73 -0.88
N LEU A 283 -7.10 1.59 -1.52
CA LEU A 283 -6.68 1.49 -2.91
C LEU A 283 -7.81 1.72 -3.91
N THR A 284 -9.06 1.72 -3.47
CA THR A 284 -10.23 1.89 -4.34
C THR A 284 -10.57 3.37 -4.48
N HIS A 285 -10.47 3.92 -5.69
CA HIS A 285 -10.81 5.31 -6.02
C HIS A 285 -10.10 6.38 -5.17
N PHE A 286 -8.81 6.17 -4.88
CA PHE A 286 -8.02 7.10 -4.09
C PHE A 286 -7.66 8.34 -4.90
N ALA A 287 -8.11 9.51 -4.48
CA ALA A 287 -7.79 10.76 -5.14
C ALA A 287 -6.29 11.08 -4.98
N LEU A 288 -5.54 11.15 -6.08
CA LEU A 288 -4.11 11.50 -6.08
C LEU A 288 -3.91 13.01 -6.23
N SER A 289 -4.61 13.59 -7.19
CA SER A 289 -4.59 15.03 -7.51
C SER A 289 -5.94 15.44 -8.10
N SER A 290 -6.12 16.73 -8.39
CA SER A 290 -7.27 17.14 -9.18
C SER A 290 -7.27 16.44 -10.54
N GLY A 291 -8.37 15.76 -10.89
CA GLY A 291 -8.51 15.02 -12.16
C GLY A 291 -7.79 13.67 -12.24
N ALA A 292 -7.12 13.20 -11.17
CA ALA A 292 -6.46 11.89 -11.17
C ALA A 292 -6.82 11.06 -9.94
N TYR A 293 -7.20 9.80 -10.17
CA TYR A 293 -7.51 8.84 -9.12
C TYR A 293 -6.82 7.50 -9.37
N LEU A 294 -6.52 6.83 -8.27
CA LEU A 294 -5.90 5.52 -8.22
C LEU A 294 -6.98 4.47 -7.98
N ASN A 295 -6.96 3.41 -8.79
CA ASN A 295 -7.75 2.20 -8.57
C ASN A 295 -6.82 1.00 -8.50
N GLY A 296 -6.74 0.39 -7.33
CA GLY A 296 -5.90 -0.76 -7.06
C GLY A 296 -6.68 -2.00 -6.67
N GLN A 297 -6.06 -3.14 -6.91
CA GLN A 297 -6.49 -4.45 -6.44
C GLN A 297 -5.33 -5.11 -5.71
N LEU A 298 -5.48 -5.31 -4.41
CA LEU A 298 -4.56 -6.09 -3.60
C LEU A 298 -4.80 -7.57 -3.88
N GLN A 299 -3.80 -8.26 -4.42
CA GLN A 299 -3.91 -9.68 -4.78
C GLN A 299 -3.48 -10.56 -3.60
N GLN A 300 -2.40 -10.17 -2.93
CA GLN A 300 -1.80 -10.93 -1.84
C GLN A 300 -1.25 -10.00 -0.77
N LEU A 301 -1.44 -10.43 0.48
CA LEU A 301 -0.76 -9.93 1.66
C LEU A 301 -0.30 -11.15 2.46
N ASN A 302 0.99 -11.30 2.68
CA ASN A 302 1.57 -12.42 3.39
C ASN A 302 2.61 -11.96 4.41
N ILE A 303 2.77 -12.75 5.48
CA ILE A 303 3.92 -12.60 6.36
C ILE A 303 5.10 -13.32 5.68
N GLU A 304 6.23 -12.66 5.59
CA GLU A 304 7.46 -13.21 5.02
C GLU A 304 8.34 -13.79 6.13
N ASN A 305 8.42 -13.09 7.27
CA ASN A 305 9.28 -13.45 8.38
C ASN A 305 8.83 -12.78 9.70
N VAL A 306 9.16 -13.40 10.84
CA VAL A 306 8.94 -12.83 12.17
C VAL A 306 10.15 -13.11 13.05
N TYR A 307 10.67 -12.08 13.72
CA TYR A 307 11.82 -12.18 14.61
C TYR A 307 11.77 -11.14 15.72
N LEU A 308 12.63 -11.31 16.72
CA LEU A 308 12.74 -10.38 17.85
C LEU A 308 13.94 -9.45 17.68
N THR A 309 13.77 -8.23 18.17
CA THR A 309 14.85 -7.29 18.47
C THR A 309 14.91 -7.06 19.98
N GLN A 310 15.79 -6.17 20.44
CA GLN A 310 15.89 -5.80 21.85
C GLN A 310 14.58 -5.20 22.39
N ASP A 311 13.82 -4.47 21.55
CA ASP A 311 12.69 -3.64 22.01
C ASP A 311 11.34 -4.00 21.35
N ALA A 312 11.35 -4.83 20.30
CA ALA A 312 10.16 -5.12 19.50
C ALA A 312 10.15 -6.52 18.87
N ILE A 313 8.95 -6.98 18.54
CA ILE A 313 8.69 -8.05 17.59
C ILE A 313 8.62 -7.42 16.19
N ILE A 314 9.42 -7.92 15.26
CA ILE A 314 9.45 -7.44 13.88
C ILE A 314 8.71 -8.44 13.00
N VAL A 315 7.80 -7.93 12.19
CA VAL A 315 7.04 -8.70 11.19
C VAL A 315 7.37 -8.14 9.81
N ASP A 316 8.04 -8.95 8.99
CA ASP A 316 8.26 -8.63 7.58
C ASP A 316 7.01 -9.09 6.80
N LEU A 317 6.41 -8.20 6.01
CA LEU A 317 5.20 -8.43 5.22
C LEU A 317 5.50 -8.24 3.74
N GLY A 318 4.96 -9.12 2.90
CA GLY A 318 4.93 -9.00 1.44
C GLY A 318 3.54 -8.60 0.97
N LEU A 319 3.46 -7.62 0.09
CA LEU A 319 2.23 -7.20 -0.58
C LEU A 319 2.43 -7.26 -2.08
N GLN A 320 1.46 -7.86 -2.77
CA GLN A 320 1.41 -7.85 -4.23
C GLN A 320 0.03 -7.42 -4.70
N GLY A 321 -0.01 -6.58 -5.72
CA GLY A 321 -1.27 -6.15 -6.32
C GLY A 321 -1.07 -5.40 -7.63
N ARG A 322 -2.16 -4.87 -8.16
CA ARG A 322 -2.15 -3.98 -9.32
C ARG A 322 -2.70 -2.64 -8.95
N VAL A 323 -2.18 -1.60 -9.58
CA VAL A 323 -2.66 -0.23 -9.43
C VAL A 323 -2.71 0.44 -10.79
N ASN A 324 -3.86 1.02 -11.10
CA ASN A 324 -4.05 1.86 -12.28
C ASN A 324 -4.31 3.30 -11.83
N VAL A 325 -3.67 4.24 -12.50
CA VAL A 325 -3.98 5.67 -12.37
C VAL A 325 -4.81 6.08 -13.55
N VAL A 326 -5.99 6.64 -13.29
CA VAL A 326 -6.85 7.21 -14.33
C VAL A 326 -6.80 8.72 -14.22
N VAL A 327 -6.43 9.36 -15.33
CA VAL A 327 -6.38 10.82 -15.46
C VAL A 327 -7.51 11.26 -16.38
N ASN A 328 -8.48 12.00 -15.85
CA ASN A 328 -9.54 12.60 -16.63
C ASN A 328 -9.05 13.96 -17.15
N GLY A 329 -8.44 13.97 -18.33
CA GLY A 329 -7.83 15.17 -18.90
C GLY A 329 -8.64 15.89 -19.98
N LEU A 330 -9.62 15.23 -20.61
CA LEU A 330 -10.35 15.78 -21.76
C LEU A 330 -11.80 15.25 -21.75
N ASN A 331 -12.78 16.15 -21.54
CA ASN A 331 -14.19 15.94 -21.86
C ASN A 331 -14.56 16.81 -23.06
#